data_AF-A0A087SY80-F1
#
_entry.id   AF-A0A087SY80-F1
#
_cell.length_a   1.000
_cell.length_b   1.000
_cell.length_c   1.000
_cell.angle_alpha   90.00
_cell.angle_beta   90.00
_cell.angle_gamma   90.00
#
_symmetry.space_group_name_H-M   'P 1'
#
loop_
_entity.id
_entity.type
_entity.pdbx_description
1 polymer ?
#
loop_
_entity_poly.entity_id
_entity_poly.type
_entity_poly.pdbx_seq_one_letter_code
_entity_poly.pdbx_strand_id
1 'polypeptide(L)'
;MSDNIFKTGELLETMEKRALYPMIHCSSVSKKEIEDVQLLKLNSLGEEFILRQGIYVESKSHQSTKRLAEAKYKDDIAYIFMGFKSVDLTYSETLEKSWKDWTGARLVNSCLRNEFYISRYSFFHRITPADPELFMYILLIECHNVN
;
A
#
# COMPACT_ATOMS: atom_id res chain seq x y z
N MET A 1 -10.32 1.04 23.75
CA MET A 1 -10.61 -0.16 22.94
C MET A 1 -9.64 -0.18 21.75
N SER A 2 -8.35 -0.45 21.95
CA SER A 2 -7.29 -0.09 20.99
C SER A 2 -6.65 -1.25 20.20
N ASP A 3 -6.88 -2.51 20.57
CA ASP A 3 -5.98 -3.60 20.11
C ASP A 3 -6.56 -4.48 19.00
N ASN A 4 -7.74 -4.17 18.46
CA ASN A 4 -8.43 -5.09 17.54
C ASN A 4 -7.95 -4.98 16.08
N ILE A 5 -7.31 -3.88 15.68
CA ILE A 5 -6.93 -3.61 14.28
C ILE A 5 -5.73 -4.46 13.84
N PHE A 6 -4.90 -4.89 14.80
CA PHE A 6 -3.69 -5.68 14.53
C PHE A 6 -3.89 -7.20 14.69
N LYS A 7 -5.12 -7.67 14.93
CA LYS A 7 -5.38 -9.11 15.17
C LYS A 7 -5.39 -9.97 13.91
N THR A 8 -5.57 -9.34 12.76
CA THR A 8 -5.64 -10.01 11.45
C THR A 8 -4.55 -9.46 10.55
N GLY A 9 -3.79 -10.35 9.94
CA GLY A 9 -2.76 -10.01 8.96
C GLY A 9 -2.41 -11.24 8.14
N GLU A 10 -2.01 -11.01 6.90
CA GLU A 10 -1.49 -12.05 6.01
C GLU A 10 0.01 -11.83 5.85
N LEU A 11 0.78 -12.92 5.94
CA LEU A 11 2.19 -12.88 5.61
C LEU A 11 2.33 -13.10 4.12
N LEU A 12 2.84 -12.10 3.40
CA LEU A 12 3.15 -12.25 1.98
C LEU A 12 4.45 -13.03 1.85
N GLU A 13 4.42 -14.14 1.10
CA GLU A 13 5.62 -14.90 0.76
C GLU A 13 6.55 -14.08 -0.14
N THR A 14 7.86 -14.26 0.01
CA THR A 14 8.88 -13.64 -0.85
C THR A 14 9.97 -14.62 -1.19
N MET A 15 10.50 -14.49 -2.42
CA MET A 15 11.61 -15.28 -2.91
C MET A 15 12.97 -14.72 -2.46
N GLU A 16 13.04 -13.47 -2.01
CA GLU A 16 14.30 -12.80 -1.64
C GLU A 16 14.70 -13.03 -0.17
N LYS A 17 15.94 -13.46 0.03
CA LYS A 17 16.56 -13.58 1.36
C LYS A 17 17.14 -12.23 1.80
N ARG A 18 16.97 -11.87 3.07
CA ARG A 18 17.50 -10.64 3.71
C ARG A 18 16.83 -9.32 3.27
N ALA A 19 15.62 -9.38 2.73
CA ALA A 19 14.83 -8.19 2.45
C ALA A 19 14.18 -7.62 3.74
N LEU A 20 13.94 -6.32 3.77
CA LEU A 20 13.07 -5.69 4.78
C LEU A 20 11.62 -6.03 4.43
N TYR A 21 10.89 -6.61 5.37
CA TYR A 21 9.49 -7.04 5.17
C TYR A 21 8.53 -5.90 5.52
N PRO A 22 7.82 -5.30 4.55
CA PRO A 22 6.74 -4.39 4.88
C PRO A 22 5.59 -5.18 5.50
N MET A 23 5.26 -4.91 6.75
CA MET A 23 4.00 -5.37 7.35
C MET A 23 2.91 -4.37 7.00
N ILE A 24 1.83 -4.84 6.40
CA ILE A 24 0.75 -4.00 5.90
C ILE A 24 -0.54 -4.42 6.59
N HIS A 25 -1.12 -3.48 7.32
CA HIS A 25 -2.44 -3.63 7.92
C HIS A 25 -3.44 -2.83 7.09
N CYS A 26 -4.28 -3.54 6.34
CA CYS A 26 -5.37 -2.93 5.59
C CYS A 26 -6.66 -3.02 6.42
N SER A 27 -7.27 -1.88 6.71
CA SER A 27 -8.54 -1.83 7.43
C SER A 27 -9.44 -0.76 6.85
N SER A 28 -10.71 -1.09 6.61
CA SER A 28 -11.74 -0.10 6.28
C SER A 28 -12.32 0.46 7.58
N VAL A 29 -11.75 1.57 8.04
CA VAL A 29 -12.12 2.25 9.29
C VAL A 29 -12.62 3.66 9.01
N SER A 30 -13.49 4.17 9.88
CA SER A 30 -13.95 5.57 9.81
C SER A 30 -12.82 6.54 10.17
N LYS A 31 -12.93 7.81 9.74
CA LYS A 31 -11.95 8.85 10.08
C LYS A 31 -11.73 9.01 11.59
N LYS A 32 -12.81 8.88 12.37
CA LYS A 32 -12.74 8.99 13.83
C LYS A 32 -11.92 7.85 14.44
N GLU A 33 -12.07 6.64 13.92
CA GLU A 33 -11.27 5.49 14.37
C GLU A 33 -9.79 5.66 14.02
N ILE A 34 -9.45 6.35 12.92
CA ILE A 34 -8.06 6.67 12.56
C ILE A 34 -7.41 7.59 13.61
N GLU A 35 -8.13 8.59 14.09
CA GLU A 35 -7.63 9.53 15.12
C GLU A 35 -7.32 8.81 16.45
N ASP A 36 -8.03 7.71 16.73
CA ASP A 36 -7.85 6.89 17.92
C ASP A 36 -6.73 5.82 17.75
N VAL A 37 -6.15 5.65 16.56
CA VAL A 37 -5.07 4.69 16.32
C VAL A 37 -3.78 5.19 16.97
N GLN A 38 -3.27 4.41 17.92
CA GLN A 38 -1.96 4.63 18.52
C GLN A 38 -0.93 3.70 17.87
N LEU A 39 0.10 4.30 17.27
CA LEU A 39 1.25 3.55 16.77
C LEU A 39 2.08 3.00 17.94
N LEU A 40 2.74 1.87 17.71
CA LEU A 40 3.58 1.23 18.71
C LEU A 40 4.89 2.02 18.87
N LYS A 41 5.64 1.72 19.94
CA LYS A 41 6.97 2.30 20.15
C LYS A 41 7.97 1.66 19.18
N LEU A 42 9.04 2.39 18.87
CA LEU A 42 10.10 1.97 17.95
C LEU A 42 10.70 0.59 18.29
N ASN A 43 10.79 0.25 19.57
CA ASN A 43 11.36 -0.98 20.10
C ASN A 43 10.30 -2.00 20.58
N SER A 44 9.03 -1.83 20.19
CA SER A 44 7.94 -2.71 20.64
C SER A 44 8.07 -4.17 20.16
N LEU A 45 8.94 -4.45 19.19
CA LEU A 45 9.23 -5.81 18.71
C LEU A 45 10.53 -6.40 19.29
N GLY A 46 11.15 -5.74 20.27
CA GLY A 46 12.46 -6.09 20.82
C GLY A 46 13.59 -5.19 20.30
N GLU A 47 14.76 -5.24 20.95
CA GLU A 47 15.89 -4.34 20.65
C GLU A 47 16.58 -4.63 19.30
N GLU A 48 16.39 -5.85 18.78
CA GLU A 48 16.94 -6.30 17.49
C GLU A 48 16.20 -5.69 16.28
N PHE A 49 15.06 -5.03 16.50
CA PHE A 49 14.20 -4.51 15.46
C PHE A 49 13.91 -3.02 15.66
N ILE A 50 13.87 -2.29 14.54
CA ILE A 50 13.45 -0.89 14.50
C ILE A 50 12.11 -0.83 13.78
N LEU A 51 11.02 -0.68 14.55
CA LEU A 51 9.66 -0.62 14.02
C LEU A 51 9.33 0.78 13.51
N ARG A 52 9.21 0.94 12.19
CA ARG A 52 8.74 2.18 11.55
C ARG A 52 7.30 2.00 11.07
N GLN A 53 6.39 2.83 11.55
CA GLN A 53 4.96 2.74 11.23
C GLN A 53 4.42 4.08 10.78
N GLY A 54 3.56 4.06 9.77
CA GLY A 54 2.79 5.21 9.32
C GLY A 54 1.34 4.83 9.09
N ILE A 55 0.45 5.79 9.29
CA ILE A 55 -0.96 5.71 8.94
C ILE A 55 -1.14 6.39 7.60
N TYR A 56 -1.76 5.67 6.66
CA TYR A 56 -1.98 6.09 5.30
C TYR A 56 -3.47 6.07 4.99
N VAL A 57 -3.95 7.04 4.21
CA VAL A 57 -5.34 7.08 3.72
C VAL A 57 -5.36 6.98 2.21
N GLU A 58 -6.29 6.21 1.67
CA GLU A 58 -6.52 6.16 0.23
C GLU A 58 -7.11 7.50 -0.20
N SER A 59 -6.41 8.23 -1.07
CA SER A 59 -6.89 9.50 -1.62
C SER A 59 -7.43 9.34 -3.04
N LYS A 60 -6.91 8.36 -3.79
CA LYS A 60 -7.38 8.04 -5.14
C LYS A 60 -7.47 6.54 -5.31
N SER A 61 -8.54 6.11 -5.98
CA SER A 61 -8.70 4.73 -6.42
C SER A 61 -9.08 4.71 -7.90
N HIS A 62 -8.59 3.71 -8.63
CA HIS A 62 -8.95 3.50 -10.02
C HIS A 62 -9.15 2.02 -10.29
N GLN A 63 -10.39 1.61 -10.49
CA GLN A 63 -10.74 0.26 -10.92
C GLN A 63 -10.75 0.18 -12.44
N SER A 64 -10.14 -0.88 -12.96
CA SER A 64 -10.16 -1.19 -14.38
C SER A 64 -11.52 -1.75 -14.77
N THR A 65 -12.01 -1.33 -15.94
CA THR A 65 -13.27 -1.83 -16.51
C THR A 65 -13.06 -3.08 -17.38
N LYS A 66 -11.80 -3.54 -17.57
CA LYS A 66 -11.52 -4.83 -18.23
C LYS A 66 -12.23 -5.91 -17.41
N ARG A 67 -13.27 -6.47 -18.03
CA ARG A 67 -14.32 -7.26 -17.39
C ARG A 67 -13.75 -8.34 -16.48
N LEU A 68 -14.35 -8.45 -15.29
CA LEU A 68 -14.43 -9.65 -14.44
C LEU A 68 -14.86 -10.95 -15.19
N ALA A 69 -15.14 -10.90 -16.49
CA ALA A 69 -15.69 -12.01 -17.27
C ALA A 69 -14.68 -13.14 -17.54
N GLU A 70 -13.40 -12.95 -17.22
CA GLU A 70 -12.33 -13.92 -17.52
C GLU A 70 -11.45 -14.30 -16.31
N ALA A 71 -11.76 -13.82 -15.09
CA ALA A 71 -11.06 -14.27 -13.90
C ALA A 71 -11.41 -15.74 -13.66
N LYS A 72 -10.61 -16.66 -14.21
CA LYS A 72 -10.85 -18.10 -14.15
C LYS A 72 -10.77 -18.64 -12.73
N TYR A 73 -10.00 -17.98 -11.86
CA TYR A 73 -9.82 -18.36 -10.47
C TYR A 73 -9.79 -17.11 -9.59
N LYS A 74 -10.57 -17.13 -8.50
CA LYS A 74 -10.63 -16.04 -7.51
C LYS A 74 -9.33 -15.87 -6.71
N ASP A 75 -8.47 -16.89 -6.74
CA ASP A 75 -7.31 -17.02 -5.85
C ASP A 75 -5.98 -16.60 -6.50
N ASP A 76 -6.01 -16.06 -7.72
CA ASP A 76 -4.81 -15.70 -8.50
C ASP A 76 -4.51 -14.19 -8.44
N ILE A 77 -4.62 -13.60 -7.25
CA ILE A 77 -4.40 -12.16 -7.04
C ILE A 77 -2.97 -11.94 -6.55
N ALA A 78 -2.23 -11.08 -7.24
CA ALA A 78 -0.95 -10.56 -6.76
C ALA A 78 -1.05 -9.05 -6.51
N TYR A 79 -0.25 -8.57 -5.57
CA TYR A 79 -0.16 -7.16 -5.23
C TYR A 79 1.24 -6.62 -5.51
N ILE A 80 1.31 -5.47 -6.18
CA ILE A 80 2.55 -4.69 -6.30
C ILE A 80 2.42 -3.49 -5.38
N PHE A 81 3.37 -3.38 -4.45
CA PHE A 81 3.50 -2.25 -3.55
C PHE A 81 4.69 -1.37 -3.95
N MET A 82 4.43 -0.08 -4.16
CA MET A 82 5.47 0.90 -4.45
C MET A 82 5.41 2.01 -3.41
N GLY A 83 6.52 2.22 -2.70
CA GLY A 83 6.69 3.29 -1.73
C GLY A 83 7.47 4.45 -2.32
N PHE A 84 7.01 5.68 -2.09
CA PHE A 84 7.65 6.89 -2.58
C PHE A 84 8.00 7.81 -1.42
N LYS A 85 9.29 8.11 -1.26
CA LYS A 85 9.78 9.13 -0.32
C LYS A 85 9.68 10.50 -0.98
N SER A 86 9.33 11.51 -0.19
CA SER A 86 9.37 12.91 -0.60
C SER A 86 10.38 13.64 0.27
N VAL A 87 11.12 14.57 -0.33
CA VAL A 87 12.02 15.48 0.41
C VAL A 87 11.18 16.50 1.19
N ASP A 88 10.06 16.92 0.60
CA ASP A 88 9.06 17.76 1.25
C ASP A 88 8.00 16.88 1.92
N LEU A 89 7.90 16.94 3.24
CA LEU A 89 6.94 16.17 4.04
C LEU A 89 5.54 16.81 4.05
N THR A 90 5.38 17.96 3.40
CA THR A 90 4.08 18.61 3.27
C THR A 90 3.23 17.95 2.18
N TYR A 91 1.91 18.03 2.36
CA TYR A 91 0.97 17.53 1.37
C TYR A 91 0.99 18.39 0.10
N SER A 92 1.10 17.74 -1.06
CA SER A 92 1.04 18.39 -2.37
C SER A 92 -0.18 17.95 -3.17
N GLU A 93 -1.14 18.86 -3.34
CA GLU A 93 -2.34 18.63 -4.17
C GLU A 93 -1.97 18.40 -5.65
N THR A 94 -0.88 19.01 -6.11
CA THR A 94 -0.39 18.86 -7.48
C THR A 94 0.09 17.43 -7.74
N LEU A 95 0.89 16.87 -6.83
CA LEU A 95 1.34 15.48 -6.93
C LEU A 95 0.16 14.49 -6.84
N GLU A 96 -0.80 14.78 -5.97
CA GLU A 96 -2.04 14.01 -5.86
C GLU A 96 -2.86 14.00 -7.17
N LYS A 97 -2.92 15.12 -7.89
CA LYS A 97 -3.63 15.20 -9.18
C LYS A 97 -2.93 14.43 -10.30
N SER A 98 -1.60 14.44 -10.31
CA SER A 98 -0.77 13.78 -11.34
C SER A 98 -0.24 12.41 -10.92
N TRP A 99 -0.83 11.78 -9.90
CA TRP A 99 -0.32 10.54 -9.30
C TRP A 99 0.00 9.44 -10.31
N LYS A 100 -0.85 9.23 -11.31
CA LYS A 100 -0.66 8.19 -12.33
C LYS A 100 0.62 8.36 -13.16
N ASP A 101 1.05 9.61 -13.33
CA ASP A 101 2.18 9.96 -14.17
C ASP A 101 3.49 9.84 -13.40
N TRP A 102 3.60 10.50 -12.24
CA TRP A 102 4.87 10.53 -11.50
C TRP A 102 5.16 9.21 -10.76
N THR A 103 4.13 8.44 -10.38
CA THR A 103 4.34 7.10 -9.79
C THR A 103 4.68 6.04 -10.84
N GLY A 104 4.56 6.36 -12.13
CA GLY A 104 4.72 5.38 -13.20
C GLY A 104 3.59 4.35 -13.29
N ALA A 105 2.42 4.58 -12.66
CA ALA A 105 1.29 3.65 -12.69
C ALA A 105 0.91 3.21 -14.12
N ARG A 106 0.96 4.13 -15.09
CA ARG A 106 0.70 3.83 -16.50
C ARG A 106 1.74 2.89 -17.11
N LEU A 107 3.01 3.03 -16.70
CA LEU A 107 4.11 2.19 -17.19
C LEU A 107 3.93 0.76 -16.70
N VAL A 108 3.56 0.56 -15.44
CA VAL A 108 3.31 -0.79 -14.88
C VAL A 108 2.30 -1.54 -15.74
N ASN A 109 1.19 -0.88 -16.12
CA ASN A 109 0.19 -1.48 -17.00
C ASN A 109 0.74 -1.93 -18.36
N SER A 110 1.66 -1.15 -18.93
CA SER A 110 2.26 -1.47 -20.23
C SER A 110 3.34 -2.56 -20.16
N CYS A 111 3.93 -2.78 -18.98
CA CYS A 111 4.95 -3.80 -18.77
C CYS A 111 4.37 -5.17 -18.42
N LEU A 112 3.09 -5.25 -18.04
CA LEU A 112 2.44 -6.52 -17.75
C LEU A 112 2.19 -7.30 -19.04
N ARG A 113 2.41 -8.61 -18.96
CA ARG A 113 2.02 -9.55 -20.02
C ARG A 113 0.50 -9.54 -20.18
N ASN A 114 0.04 -9.79 -21.41
CA ASN A 114 -1.40 -9.74 -21.74
C ASN A 114 -2.27 -10.74 -20.97
N GLU A 115 -1.67 -11.79 -20.42
CA GLU A 115 -2.32 -12.81 -19.56
C GLU A 115 -2.70 -12.26 -18.18
N PHE A 116 -1.97 -11.26 -17.70
CA PHE A 116 -2.26 -10.55 -16.45
C PHE A 116 -3.02 -9.27 -16.73
N TYR A 117 -3.85 -8.85 -15.79
CA TYR A 117 -4.45 -7.52 -15.85
C TYR A 117 -4.47 -6.85 -14.49
N ILE A 118 -4.39 -5.53 -14.52
CA ILE A 118 -4.56 -4.70 -13.32
C ILE A 118 -6.05 -4.49 -13.12
N SER A 119 -6.56 -4.96 -11.98
CA SER A 119 -7.96 -4.77 -11.58
C SER A 119 -8.14 -3.42 -10.87
N ARG A 120 -7.15 -2.99 -10.08
CA ARG A 120 -7.24 -1.79 -9.25
C ARG A 120 -5.89 -1.15 -8.99
N TYR A 121 -5.92 0.18 -8.97
CA TYR A 121 -4.89 1.01 -8.36
C TYR A 121 -5.48 1.71 -7.14
N SER A 122 -4.75 1.69 -6.04
CA SER A 122 -5.09 2.40 -4.80
C SER A 122 -3.88 3.25 -4.39
N PHE A 123 -4.06 4.56 -4.45
CA PHE A 123 -3.02 5.53 -4.13
C PHE A 123 -3.30 6.13 -2.75
N PHE A 124 -2.30 6.05 -1.89
CA PHE A 124 -2.37 6.49 -0.51
C PHE A 124 -1.35 7.57 -0.24
N HIS A 125 -1.71 8.53 0.62
CA HIS A 125 -0.76 9.43 1.24
C HIS A 125 -0.72 9.19 2.75
N ARG A 126 0.43 9.47 3.34
CA ARG A 126 0.60 9.41 4.79
C ARG A 126 -0.14 10.56 5.47
N ILE A 127 -0.75 10.27 6.62
CA ILE A 127 -1.32 11.27 7.54
C ILE A 127 -0.38 11.50 8.73
N THR A 128 0.17 10.43 9.30
CA THR A 128 1.02 10.49 10.50
C THR A 128 1.97 9.29 10.56
N PRO A 129 3.17 9.39 11.16
CA PRO A 129 3.83 10.59 11.63
C PRO A 129 4.56 11.33 10.49
N ALA A 130 4.95 12.58 10.71
CA ALA A 130 5.80 13.33 9.79
C ALA A 130 7.28 12.89 9.89
N ASP A 131 7.57 11.63 9.53
CA ASP A 131 8.92 11.04 9.59
C ASP A 131 9.55 10.97 8.17
N PRO A 132 10.69 11.62 7.89
CA PRO A 132 11.34 11.55 6.57
C PRO A 132 11.81 10.13 6.17
N GLU A 133 11.98 9.23 7.13
CA GLU A 133 12.41 7.85 6.86
C GLU A 133 11.29 6.94 6.36
N LEU A 134 10.04 7.37 6.54
CA LEU A 134 8.85 6.67 6.08
C LEU A 134 8.44 7.16 4.69
N PHE A 135 7.78 6.28 3.92
CA PHE A 135 7.21 6.67 2.63
C PHE A 135 6.15 7.75 2.81
N MET A 136 6.16 8.76 1.96
CA MET A 136 5.12 9.79 1.93
C MET A 136 3.87 9.30 1.21
N TYR A 137 4.08 8.54 0.14
CA TYR A 137 3.02 7.97 -0.68
C TYR A 137 3.23 6.48 -0.89
N ILE A 138 2.12 5.76 -1.03
CA ILE A 138 2.11 4.34 -1.36
C ILE A 138 1.17 4.16 -2.57
N LEU A 139 1.65 3.44 -3.58
CA LEU A 139 0.79 2.91 -4.63
C LEU A 139 0.65 1.41 -4.46
N LEU A 140 -0.58 0.95 -4.29
CA LEU A 140 -0.96 -0.45 -4.33
C LEU A 140 -1.60 -0.76 -5.68
N ILE A 141 -1.10 -1.78 -6.36
CA ILE A 141 -1.65 -2.27 -7.61
C ILE A 141 -2.10 -3.70 -7.39
N GLU A 142 -3.36 -3.98 -7.69
CA GLU A 142 -3.94 -5.32 -7.65
C GLU A 142 -3.93 -5.91 -9.06
N CYS A 143 -3.30 -7.07 -9.20
CA CYS A 143 -3.14 -7.83 -10.43
C CYS A 143 -3.88 -9.16 -10.31
N HIS A 144 -4.55 -9.59 -11.37
CA HIS A 144 -5.27 -10.87 -11.43
C HIS A 144 -4.65 -11.81 -12.46
N ASN A 145 -4.95 -13.11 -12.33
CA ASN A 145 -4.48 -14.22 -13.16
C ASN A 145 -2.98 -14.52 -13.04
N VAL A 146 -2.38 -14.34 -11.87
CA VAL A 146 -0.92 -14.44 -11.67
C VAL A 146 -0.41 -15.88 -11.39
N ASN A 147 -1.26 -16.91 -11.51
CA ASN A 147 -0.89 -18.33 -11.34
C ASN A 147 -0.73 -19.10 -12.66
#